data_AF-A0A179EWE0-F1
#
_entry.id   AF-A0A179EWE0-F1
#
_cell.length_a   1.000
_cell.length_b   1.000
_cell.length_c   1.000
_cell.angle_alpha   90.00
_cell.angle_beta   90.00
_cell.angle_gamma   90.00
#
_symmetry.space_group_name_H-M   'P 1'
#
loop_
_entity.id
_entity.type
_entity.pdbx_description
1 polymer ?
#
loop_
_entity_poly.entity_id
_entity_poly.type
_entity_poly.pdbx_seq_one_letter_code
_entity_poly.pdbx_strand_id
1 'polypeptide(L)'
;MLSDPAEDETLMLMRRALNCECPTTFESGGLYGALRSRALADGNSIAFDLGRVWTKDVSCIEPGSSFNVVVYLLFEFETEVYKSWGHLRQDLAIDANLHRGKRLGIAGEGSAGGSIAVHFSSFSPLVGPMTYREVEQAVKHYLGWCPNLAECPPRWRRAERLTVELVPQSAMSEWVKARGGIFSLAIDEGMFPGHGFPCEDAACCGQSDQKQTDVSVDKL
;
A
#
# COMPACT_ATOMS: atom_id res chain seq x y z
N MET A 1 -10.06 -39.13 0.10
CA MET A 1 -9.37 -37.84 -0.09
C MET A 1 -9.93 -36.91 0.96
N LEU A 2 -9.18 -36.69 2.03
CA LEU A 2 -9.55 -35.76 3.11
C LEU A 2 -8.91 -34.43 2.74
N SER A 3 -9.73 -33.41 2.48
CA SER A 3 -9.27 -32.03 2.29
C SER A 3 -8.54 -31.57 3.54
N ASP A 4 -7.42 -30.88 3.37
CA ASP A 4 -6.56 -30.41 4.46
C ASP A 4 -7.30 -29.33 5.28
N PRO A 5 -7.55 -29.52 6.59
CA PRO A 5 -8.35 -28.58 7.39
C PRO A 5 -7.74 -27.16 7.50
N ALA A 6 -6.47 -26.99 7.13
CA ALA A 6 -5.82 -25.68 7.09
C ALA A 6 -6.25 -24.80 5.90
N GLU A 7 -6.58 -25.39 4.74
CA GLU A 7 -7.05 -24.62 3.57
C GLU A 7 -8.44 -23.99 3.80
N ASP A 8 -9.26 -24.62 4.64
CA ASP A 8 -10.63 -24.19 4.93
C ASP A 8 -10.67 -22.99 5.90
N GLU A 9 -9.67 -22.87 6.79
CA GLU A 9 -9.59 -21.78 7.76
C GLU A 9 -9.13 -20.46 7.11
N THR A 10 -8.15 -20.52 6.19
CA THR A 10 -7.67 -19.36 5.43
C THR A 10 -8.75 -18.81 4.49
N LEU A 11 -9.49 -19.68 3.80
CA LEU A 11 -10.63 -19.30 2.97
C LEU A 11 -11.79 -18.72 3.80
N MET A 12 -12.04 -19.25 5.01
CA MET A 12 -13.00 -18.66 5.95
C MET A 12 -12.58 -17.27 6.44
N LEU A 13 -11.30 -17.06 6.76
CA LEU A 13 -10.77 -15.77 7.20
C LEU A 13 -10.81 -14.73 6.08
N MET A 14 -10.49 -15.12 4.84
CA MET A 14 -10.64 -14.26 3.67
C MET A 14 -12.11 -13.89 3.41
N ARG A 15 -13.04 -14.84 3.52
CA ARG A 15 -14.49 -14.57 3.39
C ARG A 15 -15.03 -13.69 4.53
N ARG A 16 -14.52 -13.83 5.76
CA ARG A 16 -14.86 -12.94 6.88
C ARG A 16 -14.32 -11.53 6.72
N ALA A 17 -13.12 -11.37 6.17
CA ALA A 17 -12.56 -10.05 5.85
C ALA A 17 -13.35 -9.33 4.75
N LEU A 18 -13.89 -10.08 3.77
CA LEU A 18 -14.74 -9.56 2.71
C LEU A 18 -16.18 -9.25 3.17
N ASN A 19 -16.72 -10.00 4.14
CA ASN A 19 -18.08 -9.86 4.65
C ASN A 19 -18.20 -9.09 5.98
N CYS A 20 -17.15 -8.37 6.39
CA CYS A 20 -17.22 -7.53 7.60
C CYS A 20 -18.02 -6.26 7.28
N GLU A 21 -19.35 -6.37 7.35
CA GLU A 21 -20.28 -5.25 7.33
C GLU A 21 -20.19 -4.47 8.66
N CYS A 22 -19.07 -3.77 8.88
CA CYS A 22 -18.99 -2.81 9.97
C CYS A 22 -19.78 -1.55 9.59
N PRO A 23 -20.60 -1.01 10.51
CA PRO A 23 -21.43 0.16 10.25
C PRO A 23 -20.54 1.35 9.92
N THR A 24 -20.64 1.84 8.68
CA THR A 24 -20.05 3.09 8.23
C THR A 24 -20.81 4.27 8.83
N THR A 25 -20.73 4.47 10.14
CA THR A 25 -21.08 5.77 10.73
C THR A 25 -19.90 6.69 10.49
N PHE A 26 -19.96 7.40 9.37
CA PHE A 26 -19.05 8.48 8.97
C PHE A 26 -19.16 9.66 9.94
N GLU A 27 -18.58 9.54 11.12
CA GLU A 27 -18.46 10.68 12.03
C GLU A 27 -17.33 11.62 11.52
N SER A 28 -17.78 12.69 10.85
CA SER A 28 -17.21 14.05 10.82
C SER A 28 -15.75 14.33 10.40
N GLY A 29 -14.91 13.32 10.10
CA GLY A 29 -13.46 13.53 9.89
C GLY A 29 -12.89 13.37 8.46
N GLY A 30 -13.69 13.05 7.43
CA GLY A 30 -13.21 12.79 6.07
C GLY A 30 -12.29 11.55 5.93
N LEU A 31 -11.55 11.43 4.82
CA LEU A 31 -10.59 10.32 4.58
C LEU A 31 -9.59 10.14 5.74
N TYR A 32 -9.08 11.26 6.26
CA TYR A 32 -8.20 11.29 7.43
C TYR A 32 -8.86 10.67 8.66
N GLY A 33 -10.08 11.10 8.99
CA GLY A 33 -10.85 10.55 10.11
C GLY A 33 -11.18 9.07 9.93
N ALA A 34 -11.57 8.64 8.73
CA ALA A 34 -11.87 7.25 8.44
C ALA A 34 -10.64 6.33 8.59
N LEU A 35 -9.48 6.76 8.06
CA LEU A 35 -8.22 6.02 8.18
C LEU A 35 -7.71 5.98 9.62
N ARG A 36 -7.78 7.11 10.33
CA ARG A 36 -7.35 7.21 11.74
C ARG A 36 -8.30 6.46 12.68
N SER A 37 -9.60 6.45 12.45
CA SER A 37 -10.56 5.70 13.25
C SER A 37 -10.44 4.20 13.02
N ARG A 38 -10.27 3.74 11.77
CA ARG A 38 -9.96 2.32 11.47
C ARG A 38 -8.71 1.85 12.20
N ALA A 39 -7.66 2.66 12.12
CA ALA A 39 -6.41 2.47 12.82
C ALA A 39 -6.52 2.35 14.35
N LEU A 40 -7.52 3.00 14.96
CA LEU A 40 -7.73 3.01 16.41
C LEU A 40 -8.77 1.98 16.87
N ALA A 41 -9.68 1.55 15.99
CA ALA A 41 -10.79 0.65 16.30
C ALA A 41 -10.44 -0.84 16.19
N ASP A 42 -9.45 -1.22 15.36
CA ASP A 42 -9.12 -2.63 15.13
C ASP A 42 -8.27 -3.22 16.27
N GLY A 43 -8.98 -3.72 17.28
CA GLY A 43 -8.48 -4.77 18.18
C GLY A 43 -8.15 -6.04 17.37
N ASN A 44 -6.87 -6.39 17.33
CA ASN A 44 -6.29 -7.66 16.86
C ASN A 44 -6.57 -8.13 15.41
N SER A 45 -7.00 -7.28 14.47
CA SER A 45 -6.97 -7.61 13.03
C SER A 45 -6.31 -6.50 12.20
N ILE A 46 -5.60 -6.91 11.15
CA ILE A 46 -4.51 -6.15 10.52
C ILE A 46 -5.05 -5.20 9.45
N ALA A 47 -5.18 -3.91 9.78
CA ALA A 47 -4.90 -2.84 8.82
C ALA A 47 -3.38 -2.59 8.90
N PHE A 48 -2.66 -2.46 7.78
CA PHE A 48 -1.20 -2.34 7.81
C PHE A 48 -0.77 -1.06 8.52
N ASP A 49 -0.49 -1.24 9.80
CA ASP A 49 0.07 -0.26 10.72
C ASP A 49 1.58 -0.46 10.73
N LEU A 50 2.29 0.44 10.04
CA LEU A 50 3.72 0.58 10.20
C LEU A 50 4.03 0.84 11.68
N GLY A 51 4.68 -0.13 12.35
CA GLY A 51 5.15 0.02 13.73
C GLY A 51 4.66 -1.03 14.74
N ARG A 52 3.80 -1.98 14.37
CA ARG A 52 3.54 -3.16 15.22
C ARG A 52 4.58 -4.26 14.93
N VAL A 53 4.96 -5.01 15.97
CA VAL A 53 5.98 -6.08 15.91
C VAL A 53 5.45 -7.25 15.08
N TRP A 54 5.48 -7.11 13.75
CA TRP A 54 5.33 -8.21 12.82
C TRP A 54 6.72 -8.74 12.49
N THR A 55 6.89 -10.06 12.45
CA THR A 55 8.08 -10.64 11.82
C THR A 55 7.98 -10.34 10.33
N LYS A 56 8.78 -9.38 9.85
CA LYS A 56 8.76 -8.90 8.47
C LYS A 56 8.94 -10.01 7.43
N ASP A 57 9.45 -11.16 7.86
CA ASP A 57 9.78 -12.32 7.03
C ASP A 57 8.63 -13.33 6.92
N VAL A 58 7.43 -13.01 7.42
CA VAL A 58 6.21 -13.82 7.23
C VAL A 58 5.57 -13.52 5.88
N SER A 59 5.16 -14.58 5.17
CA SER A 59 4.41 -14.48 3.91
C SER A 59 3.08 -13.75 4.13
N CYS A 60 2.76 -12.81 3.23
CA CYS A 60 1.51 -12.06 3.24
C CYS A 60 0.77 -12.10 1.90
N ILE A 61 1.46 -12.50 0.83
CA ILE A 61 0.87 -12.80 -0.47
C ILE A 61 1.23 -14.24 -0.80
N GLU A 62 0.24 -15.07 -1.09
CA GLU A 62 0.44 -16.48 -1.45
C GLU A 62 0.84 -16.65 -2.91
N PRO A 63 1.49 -17.78 -3.28
CA PRO A 63 1.84 -18.10 -4.66
C PRO A 63 0.64 -17.97 -5.61
N GLY A 64 0.86 -17.31 -6.76
CA GLY A 64 -0.17 -17.13 -7.79
C GLY A 64 -1.27 -16.10 -7.45
N SER A 65 -1.24 -15.50 -6.26
CA SER A 65 -2.16 -14.42 -5.89
C SER A 65 -1.66 -13.08 -6.42
N SER A 66 -2.57 -12.21 -6.84
CA SER A 66 -2.27 -10.90 -7.41
C SER A 66 -3.06 -9.78 -6.73
N PHE A 67 -2.34 -8.74 -6.32
CA PHE A 67 -2.90 -7.62 -5.55
C PHE A 67 -2.53 -6.27 -6.18
N ASN A 68 -3.52 -5.39 -6.27
CA ASN A 68 -3.30 -3.96 -6.43
C ASN A 68 -2.85 -3.36 -5.11
N VAL A 69 -2.04 -2.31 -5.18
CA VAL A 69 -1.49 -1.64 -4.01
C VAL A 69 -2.14 -0.28 -3.87
N VAL A 70 -2.66 0.00 -2.68
CA VAL A 70 -3.15 1.32 -2.30
C VAL A 70 -2.36 1.80 -1.10
N VAL A 71 -1.82 3.01 -1.17
CA VAL A 71 -1.07 3.62 -0.07
C VAL A 71 -1.80 4.84 0.44
N TYR A 72 -1.94 4.93 1.75
CA TYR A 72 -2.44 6.13 2.42
C TYR A 72 -1.32 6.77 3.23
N LEU A 73 -1.14 8.07 3.02
CA LEU A 73 -0.20 8.90 3.76
C LEU A 73 -0.99 9.92 4.56
N LEU A 74 -0.82 9.94 5.88
CA LEU A 74 -1.42 10.92 6.77
C LEU A 74 -0.35 11.90 7.24
N PHE A 75 -0.67 13.18 7.24
CA PHE A 75 0.23 14.24 7.66
C PHE A 75 -0.45 15.10 8.73
N GLU A 76 0.31 15.42 9.76
CA GLU A 76 -0.10 16.34 10.82
C GLU A 76 -0.30 17.77 10.29
N PHE A 77 0.53 18.18 9.32
CA PHE A 77 0.59 19.55 8.80
C PHE A 77 0.24 19.63 7.30
N GLU A 78 -0.65 20.55 6.92
CA GLU A 78 -1.03 20.82 5.52
C GLU A 78 0.20 21.07 4.63
N THR A 79 1.21 21.80 5.15
CA THR A 79 2.42 22.13 4.39
C THR A 79 3.20 20.90 3.95
N GLU A 80 3.21 19.83 4.75
CA GLU A 80 3.88 18.59 4.39
C GLU A 80 3.05 17.78 3.39
N VAL A 81 1.71 17.91 3.40
CA VAL A 81 0.83 17.39 2.35
C VAL A 81 1.15 18.04 1.00
N TYR A 82 1.18 19.38 0.93
CA TYR A 82 1.44 20.09 -0.33
C TYR A 82 2.82 19.73 -0.91
N LYS A 83 3.86 19.70 -0.08
CA LYS A 83 5.21 19.33 -0.51
C LYS A 83 5.26 17.87 -0.99
N SER A 84 4.69 16.95 -0.22
CA SER A 84 4.70 15.53 -0.58
C SER A 84 3.88 15.26 -1.83
N TRP A 85 2.76 15.95 -2.01
CA TRP A 85 1.95 15.88 -3.24
C TRP A 85 2.75 16.30 -4.47
N GLY A 86 3.46 17.43 -4.41
CA GLY A 86 4.29 17.90 -5.51
C GLY A 86 5.39 16.92 -5.90
N HIS A 87 6.06 16.32 -4.91
CA HIS A 87 7.10 15.33 -5.11
C HIS A 87 6.55 14.01 -5.67
N LEU A 88 5.49 13.45 -5.08
CA LEU A 88 4.91 12.18 -5.55
C LEU A 88 4.52 12.25 -7.03
N ARG A 89 3.99 13.39 -7.50
CA ARG A 89 3.65 13.57 -8.92
C ARG A 89 4.84 13.43 -9.89
N GLN A 90 6.06 13.58 -9.40
CA GLN A 90 7.30 13.54 -10.19
C GLN A 90 8.11 12.28 -9.93
N ASP A 91 7.97 11.71 -8.73
CA ASP A 91 8.86 10.65 -8.25
C ASP A 91 8.26 9.25 -8.44
N LEU A 92 6.95 9.11 -8.70
CA LEU A 92 6.31 7.80 -8.87
C LEU A 92 7.02 6.93 -9.92
N ALA A 93 7.35 5.70 -9.54
CA ALA A 93 7.93 4.74 -10.47
C ALA A 93 6.89 4.05 -11.33
N ILE A 94 5.69 3.87 -10.76
CA ILE A 94 4.54 3.21 -11.37
C ILE A 94 3.41 4.20 -11.49
N ASP A 95 2.67 4.10 -12.59
CA ASP A 95 1.40 4.77 -12.83
C ASP A 95 0.49 4.71 -11.58
N ALA A 96 0.00 5.85 -11.12
CA ALA A 96 -0.93 5.90 -10.00
C ALA A 96 -2.00 7.00 -10.12
N ASN A 97 -3.19 6.73 -9.60
CA ASN A 97 -4.14 7.77 -9.26
C ASN A 97 -3.82 8.33 -7.88
N LEU A 98 -3.61 9.63 -7.80
CA LEU A 98 -3.40 10.31 -6.52
C LEU A 98 -4.68 11.05 -6.13
N HIS A 99 -5.04 10.98 -4.84
CA HIS A 99 -6.14 11.76 -4.26
C HIS A 99 -5.63 12.51 -3.03
N ARG A 100 -5.81 13.82 -2.97
CA ARG A 100 -5.43 14.64 -1.81
C ARG A 100 -6.66 15.02 -1.00
N GLY A 101 -6.67 14.65 0.27
CA GLY A 101 -7.68 15.06 1.25
C GLY A 101 -7.15 16.11 2.23
N LYS A 102 -8.04 16.95 2.75
CA LYS A 102 -7.77 17.84 3.88
C LYS A 102 -8.45 17.29 5.13
N ARG A 103 -7.81 17.44 6.29
CA ARG A 103 -8.47 17.22 7.57
C ARG A 103 -9.56 18.27 7.73
N LEU A 104 -10.82 17.84 7.80
CA LEU A 104 -11.93 18.71 8.18
C LEU A 104 -11.74 19.03 9.67
N GLY A 105 -11.03 20.12 9.96
CA GLY A 105 -10.84 20.60 11.33
C GLY A 105 -12.16 21.11 11.89
N ILE A 106 -12.34 20.93 13.20
CA ILE A 106 -13.31 21.74 13.96
C ILE A 106 -12.80 23.18 13.89
N ALA A 107 -13.66 24.13 13.53
CA ALA A 107 -13.28 25.53 13.40
C ALA A 107 -12.59 26.02 14.69
N GLY A 108 -11.31 26.42 14.59
CA GLY A 108 -10.53 26.95 15.72
C GLY A 108 -9.23 26.21 16.04
N GLU A 109 -9.01 24.98 15.56
CA GLU A 109 -7.72 24.29 15.71
C GLU A 109 -6.79 24.62 14.54
N GLY A 110 -5.80 25.48 14.79
CA GLY A 110 -4.90 26.09 13.81
C GLY A 110 -3.89 25.17 13.10
N SER A 111 -4.09 23.85 13.05
CA SER A 111 -3.29 22.95 12.22
C SER A 111 -4.19 21.93 11.51
N ALA A 112 -4.62 22.27 10.30
CA ALA A 112 -5.32 21.33 9.44
C ALA A 112 -4.30 20.36 8.82
N GLY A 113 -4.21 19.14 9.33
CA GLY A 113 -3.50 18.06 8.66
C GLY A 113 -4.17 17.65 7.34
N GLY A 114 -3.71 16.57 6.75
CA GLY A 114 -4.33 16.05 5.53
C GLY A 114 -3.85 14.66 5.16
N SER A 115 -4.30 14.20 4.00
CA SER A 115 -3.98 12.86 3.52
C SER A 115 -3.70 12.84 2.03
N ILE A 116 -2.91 11.86 1.61
CA ILE A 116 -2.72 11.50 0.20
C ILE A 116 -3.03 10.01 0.08
N ALA A 117 -3.95 9.64 -0.79
CA ALA A 117 -4.15 8.26 -1.22
C ALA A 117 -3.47 8.07 -2.59
N VAL A 118 -2.74 6.96 -2.73
CA VAL A 118 -2.02 6.58 -3.94
C VAL A 118 -2.55 5.23 -4.38
N HIS A 119 -3.26 5.18 -5.50
CA HIS A 119 -3.80 3.95 -6.07
C HIS A 119 -2.93 3.57 -7.26
N PHE A 120 -2.06 2.58 -7.07
CA PHE A 120 -1.20 2.12 -8.15
C PHE A 120 -2.00 1.38 -9.21
N SER A 121 -1.55 1.53 -10.45
CA SER A 121 -2.18 0.93 -11.62
C SER A 121 -2.23 -0.58 -11.54
N SER A 122 -3.34 -1.16 -12.01
CA SER A 122 -3.51 -2.61 -12.07
C SER A 122 -2.62 -3.31 -13.10
N PHE A 123 -1.90 -2.53 -13.91
CA PHE A 123 -0.87 -3.07 -14.81
C PHE A 123 0.44 -3.42 -14.09
N SER A 124 0.58 -3.07 -12.80
CA SER A 124 1.75 -3.40 -11.99
C SER A 124 1.33 -3.97 -10.63
N PRO A 125 0.65 -5.14 -10.61
CA PRO A 125 0.29 -5.76 -9.35
C PRO A 125 1.50 -6.37 -8.64
N LEU A 126 1.37 -6.56 -7.34
CA LEU A 126 2.25 -7.47 -6.61
C LEU A 126 1.75 -8.90 -6.81
N VAL A 127 2.66 -9.81 -7.12
CA VAL A 127 2.36 -11.22 -7.38
C VAL A 127 3.21 -12.08 -6.44
N GLY A 128 2.54 -12.99 -5.73
CA GLY A 128 3.17 -13.80 -4.70
C GLY A 128 3.94 -15.03 -5.20
N PRO A 129 4.68 -15.71 -4.29
CA PRO A 129 4.69 -15.45 -2.85
C PRO A 129 5.49 -14.20 -2.46
N MET A 130 5.02 -13.43 -1.48
CA MET A 130 5.76 -12.28 -0.93
C MET A 130 5.55 -12.13 0.58
N THR A 131 6.63 -11.82 1.28
CA THR A 131 6.65 -11.44 2.69
C THR A 131 6.26 -9.97 2.89
N TYR A 132 5.92 -9.61 4.13
CA TYR A 132 5.68 -8.20 4.50
C TYR A 132 6.87 -7.30 4.16
N ARG A 133 8.10 -7.77 4.32
CA ARG A 133 9.33 -7.04 3.96
C ARG A 133 9.37 -6.73 2.47
N GLU A 134 9.11 -7.72 1.64
CA GLU A 134 9.15 -7.58 0.18
C GLU A 134 8.04 -6.66 -0.32
N VAL A 135 6.84 -6.75 0.27
CA VAL A 135 5.75 -5.81 -0.03
C VAL A 135 6.12 -4.38 0.38
N GLU A 136 6.66 -4.17 1.59
CA GLU A 136 7.12 -2.86 2.05
C GLU A 136 8.18 -2.27 1.10
N GLN A 137 9.10 -3.11 0.64
CA GLN A 137 10.15 -2.69 -0.30
C GLN A 137 9.60 -2.36 -1.69
N ALA A 138 8.71 -3.20 -2.23
CA ALA A 138 8.07 -2.95 -3.51
C ALA A 138 7.26 -1.64 -3.48
N VAL A 139 6.52 -1.38 -2.40
CA VAL A 139 5.78 -0.13 -2.20
C VAL A 139 6.70 1.08 -2.21
N LYS A 140 7.87 1.00 -1.55
CA LYS A 140 8.88 2.08 -1.57
C LYS A 140 9.36 2.37 -2.98
N HIS A 141 9.64 1.31 -3.76
CA HIS A 141 10.03 1.47 -5.16
C HIS A 141 8.91 2.06 -6.00
N TYR A 142 7.66 1.62 -5.80
CA TYR A 142 6.50 2.20 -6.50
C TYR A 142 6.38 3.71 -6.24
N LEU A 143 6.70 4.14 -5.01
CA LEU A 143 6.80 5.54 -4.60
C LEU A 143 8.12 6.24 -5.00
N GLY A 144 8.95 5.61 -5.85
CA GLY A 144 10.17 6.21 -6.40
C GLY A 144 11.38 6.22 -5.49
N TRP A 145 11.43 5.37 -4.47
CA TRP A 145 12.49 5.45 -3.46
C TRP A 145 13.08 4.10 -3.07
N CYS A 146 14.40 4.07 -2.91
CA CYS A 146 15.12 2.96 -2.29
C CYS A 146 16.07 3.48 -1.21
N PRO A 147 16.05 2.88 0.00
CA PRO A 147 16.97 3.25 1.08
C PRO A 147 18.44 3.07 0.72
N ASN A 148 18.77 2.18 -0.21
CA ASN A 148 20.15 1.86 -0.56
C ASN A 148 20.72 2.77 -1.65
N LEU A 149 19.86 3.55 -2.33
CA LEU A 149 20.27 4.45 -3.43
C LEU A 149 20.15 5.93 -3.08
N ALA A 150 19.23 6.29 -2.20
CA ALA A 150 18.93 7.69 -1.91
C ALA A 150 19.62 8.14 -0.61
N GLU A 151 20.46 9.16 -0.72
CA GLU A 151 21.12 9.81 0.42
C GLU A 151 20.13 10.49 1.37
N CYS A 152 19.00 10.97 0.83
CA CYS A 152 17.96 11.67 1.58
C CYS A 152 16.62 10.92 1.50
N PRO A 153 15.89 10.79 2.62
CA PRO A 153 14.54 10.24 2.60
C PRO A 153 13.58 11.18 1.84
N PRO A 154 12.61 10.63 1.10
CA PRO A 154 11.69 11.41 0.30
C PRO A 154 10.67 12.10 1.21
N ARG A 155 10.06 13.19 0.73
CA ARG A 155 9.19 14.04 1.55
C ARG A 155 7.99 13.29 2.12
N TRP A 156 7.43 12.34 1.37
CA TRP A 156 6.30 11.53 1.83
C TRP A 156 6.62 10.69 3.08
N ARG A 157 7.90 10.42 3.40
CA ARG A 157 8.30 9.76 4.66
C ARG A 157 8.11 10.61 5.90
N ARG A 158 7.78 11.90 5.75
CA ARG A 158 7.36 12.77 6.84
C ARG A 158 5.88 12.62 7.20
N ALA A 159 5.14 11.77 6.49
CA ALA A 159 3.84 11.34 6.93
C ALA A 159 3.95 10.76 8.35
N GLU A 160 3.10 11.22 9.26
CA GLU A 160 2.99 10.63 10.60
C GLU A 160 2.54 9.18 10.52
N ARG A 161 1.87 8.81 9.42
CA ARG A 161 1.42 7.45 9.14
C ARG A 161 1.46 7.14 7.66
N LEU A 162 1.98 5.95 7.34
CA LEU A 162 1.81 5.30 6.04
C LEU A 162 1.08 3.98 6.27
N THR A 163 0.03 3.74 5.48
CA THR A 163 -0.73 2.48 5.49
C THR A 163 -0.75 1.91 4.08
N VAL A 164 -0.45 0.61 3.96
CA VAL A 164 -0.51 -0.13 2.70
C VAL A 164 -1.72 -1.04 2.71
N GLU A 165 -2.59 -0.93 1.73
CA GLU A 165 -3.73 -1.81 1.55
C GLU A 165 -3.50 -2.66 0.29
N LEU A 166 -3.46 -3.99 0.47
CA LEU A 166 -3.40 -4.96 -0.61
C LEU A 166 -4.82 -5.32 -1.02
N VAL A 167 -5.19 -4.99 -2.25
CA VAL A 167 -6.53 -5.23 -2.79
C VAL A 167 -6.44 -6.33 -3.83
N PRO A 168 -7.08 -7.50 -3.63
CA PRO A 168 -7.11 -8.54 -4.66
C PRO A 168 -7.54 -7.96 -6.00
N GLN A 169 -6.85 -8.29 -7.09
CA GLN A 169 -7.19 -7.70 -8.39
C GLN A 169 -8.67 -7.93 -8.78
N SER A 170 -9.20 -9.11 -8.45
CA SER A 170 -10.60 -9.47 -8.66
C SER A 170 -11.59 -8.60 -7.89
N ALA A 171 -11.19 -8.01 -6.76
CA ALA A 171 -12.05 -7.21 -5.88
C ALA A 171 -11.94 -5.69 -6.12
N MET A 172 -11.09 -5.24 -7.05
CA MET A 172 -10.76 -3.81 -7.21
C MET A 172 -12.00 -2.95 -7.55
N SER A 173 -12.91 -3.43 -8.40
CA SER A 173 -14.10 -2.67 -8.77
C SER A 173 -15.03 -2.43 -7.58
N GLU A 174 -15.27 -3.47 -6.77
CA GLU A 174 -16.09 -3.38 -5.57
C GLU A 174 -15.42 -2.50 -4.51
N TRP A 175 -14.11 -2.64 -4.36
CA TRP A 175 -13.29 -1.84 -3.47
C TRP A 175 -13.39 -0.33 -3.78
N VAL A 176 -13.31 0.05 -5.06
CA VAL A 176 -13.45 1.44 -5.51
C VAL A 176 -14.85 1.96 -5.20
N LYS A 177 -15.90 1.18 -5.50
CA LYS A 177 -17.29 1.57 -5.21
C LYS A 177 -17.50 1.81 -3.72
N ALA A 178 -17.00 0.91 -2.87
CA ALA A 178 -17.13 1.01 -1.41
C ALA A 178 -16.44 2.25 -0.83
N ARG A 179 -15.40 2.76 -1.48
CA ARG A 179 -14.62 3.93 -1.04
C ARG A 179 -14.91 5.20 -1.83
N GLY A 180 -15.79 5.15 -2.83
CA GLY A 180 -16.09 6.28 -3.71
C GLY A 180 -16.55 7.53 -2.96
N GLY A 181 -17.35 7.37 -1.89
CA GLY A 181 -17.77 8.49 -1.04
C GLY A 181 -16.65 9.14 -0.22
N ILE A 182 -15.53 8.44 -0.03
CA ILE A 182 -14.34 9.00 0.64
C ILE A 182 -13.49 9.76 -0.38
N PHE A 183 -13.30 9.20 -1.57
CA PHE A 183 -12.51 9.83 -2.63
C PHE A 183 -13.21 11.04 -3.26
N SER A 184 -14.54 11.09 -3.25
CA SER A 184 -15.29 12.29 -3.67
C SER A 184 -15.05 13.52 -2.79
N LEU A 185 -14.46 13.34 -1.61
CA LEU A 185 -14.04 14.43 -0.72
C LEU A 185 -12.62 14.91 -1.01
N ALA A 186 -11.94 14.35 -2.02
CA ALA A 186 -10.63 14.82 -2.43
C ALA A 186 -10.72 16.25 -2.99
N ILE A 187 -9.72 17.06 -2.64
CA ILE A 187 -9.60 18.44 -3.14
C ILE A 187 -8.88 18.45 -4.48
N ASP A 188 -7.88 17.58 -4.62
CA ASP A 188 -7.18 17.36 -5.88
C ASP A 188 -7.18 15.86 -6.19
N GLU A 189 -7.35 15.52 -7.46
CA GLU A 189 -7.18 14.17 -7.98
C GLU A 189 -6.55 14.17 -9.37
N GLY A 190 -5.90 13.07 -9.72
CA GLY A 190 -5.38 12.88 -11.07
C GLY A 190 -4.64 11.57 -11.26
N MET A 191 -4.59 11.13 -12.52
CA MET A 191 -3.75 10.03 -12.97
C MET A 191 -2.36 10.58 -13.30
N PHE A 192 -1.32 10.01 -12.69
CA PHE A 192 0.07 10.40 -12.90
C PHE A 192 0.86 9.21 -13.45
N PRO A 193 1.57 9.39 -14.59
CA PRO A 193 2.38 8.32 -15.15
C PRO A 193 3.60 8.06 -14.28
N GLY A 194 4.01 6.80 -14.19
CA GLY A 194 5.25 6.39 -13.57
C GLY A 194 6.44 6.70 -14.48
N HIS A 195 7.58 7.03 -13.87
CA HIS A 195 8.83 7.32 -14.56
C HIS A 195 9.83 6.15 -14.53
N GLY A 196 9.42 5.01 -13.96
CA GLY A 196 10.31 3.91 -13.64
C GLY A 196 11.21 4.24 -12.44
N PHE A 197 11.89 3.23 -11.93
CA PHE A 197 12.83 3.38 -10.82
C PHE A 197 14.03 2.47 -11.02
N PRO A 198 15.23 3.01 -11.31
CA PRO A 198 16.42 2.20 -11.51
C PRO A 198 16.91 1.73 -10.14
N CYS A 199 16.54 0.51 -9.76
CA CYS A 199 17.14 -0.20 -8.63
C CYS A 199 17.97 -1.36 -9.15
N GLU A 200 19.29 -1.28 -9.01
CA GLU A 200 20.22 -2.36 -9.41
C GLU A 200 20.58 -3.28 -8.24
N ASP A 201 20.07 -2.97 -7.04
CA ASP A 201 20.37 -3.74 -5.86
C ASP A 201 19.61 -5.08 -5.89
N ALA A 202 20.37 -6.18 -6.02
CA ALA A 202 19.85 -7.54 -6.04
C ALA A 202 19.02 -7.88 -4.79
N ALA A 203 19.34 -7.29 -3.63
CA ALA A 203 18.58 -7.47 -2.40
C ALA A 203 17.20 -6.77 -2.45
N CYS A 204 17.05 -5.78 -3.33
CA CYS A 204 15.84 -5.01 -3.54
C CYS A 204 14.98 -5.56 -4.70
N CYS A 205 15.61 -6.21 -5.68
CA CYS A 205 14.97 -6.67 -6.92
C CYS A 205 14.65 -8.17 -6.95
N GLY A 206 14.89 -8.91 -5.86
CA GLY A 206 14.50 -10.33 -5.76
C GLY A 206 15.12 -11.21 -6.84
N GLN A 207 16.30 -10.83 -7.36
CA GLN A 207 17.06 -11.73 -8.22
C GLN A 207 17.55 -12.89 -7.36
N SER A 208 16.76 -13.96 -7.36
CA SER A 208 17.23 -15.27 -6.94
C SER A 208 18.41 -15.61 -7.85
N ASP A 209 19.57 -15.87 -7.25
CA ASP A 209 20.74 -16.41 -7.92
C ASP A 209 20.36 -17.71 -8.66
N GLN A 210 19.84 -17.61 -9.89
CA GLN A 210 19.91 -18.70 -10.85
C GLN A 210 21.35 -18.79 -11.29
N LYS A 211 22.19 -19.38 -10.43
CA LYS A 211 23.43 -20.02 -10.87
C LYS A 211 23.03 -21.06 -11.91
N GLN A 212 23.17 -20.67 -13.17
CA GLN A 212 23.17 -21.54 -14.32
C GLN A 212 24.23 -22.61 -14.07
N THR A 213 23.82 -23.80 -13.64
CA THR A 213 24.70 -24.97 -13.65
C THR A 213 24.90 -25.33 -15.11
N ASP A 214 26.04 -24.94 -15.65
CA ASP A 214 26.60 -25.51 -16.88
C ASP A 214 26.74 -27.03 -16.66
N VAL A 215 25.79 -27.79 -17.20
CA VAL A 215 25.95 -29.23 -17.40
C VAL A 215 26.74 -29.37 -18.69
N SER A 216 28.06 -29.44 -18.56
CA SER A 216 28.94 -29.94 -19.62
C SER A 216 28.52 -31.37 -19.95
N VAL A 217 27.85 -31.56 -21.08
CA VAL A 217 27.60 -32.88 -21.65
C VAL A 217 28.88 -33.31 -22.34
N ASP A 218 29.66 -34.15 -21.66
CA ASP A 218 30.74 -34.92 -22.28
C ASP A 218 30.17 -35.71 -23.45
N LYS A 219 30.67 -35.42 -24.66
CA LYS A 219 30.42 -36.23 -25.85
C LYS A 219 31.41 -37.39 -25.88
N LEU A 220 30.85 -38.59 -25.82
CA LEU A 220 31.45 -39.87 -26.24
C LEU A 220 32.02 -39.80 -27.66
#